data_AF-X1TCY3-F1
#
_entry.id   AF-X1TCY3-F1
#
_cell.length_a   1.000
_cell.length_b   1.000
_cell.length_c   1.000
_cell.angle_alpha   90.00
_cell.angle_beta   90.00
_cell.angle_gamma   90.00
#
_symmetry.space_group_name_H-M   'P 1'
#
loop_
_entity.id
_entity.type
_entity.pdbx_description
1 polymer ?
#
loop_
_entity_poly.entity_id
_entity_poly.type
_entity_poly.pdbx_seq_one_letter_code
_entity_poly.pdbx_strand_id
1 'polypeptide(L)' 'MELAQLDNSAAEGFRAEFGVKESGLDRTIKLSYELLGLISFFTIASGEVKAWSIQNGTNALQAAGKIHSDMERGFIRA' A
#
# COMPACT_ATOMS: atom_id res chain seq x y z
N MET A 1 -4.46 -2.63 22.85
CA MET A 1 -5.78 -2.10 22.45
C MET A 1 -5.91 -0.61 22.74
N GLU A 2 -5.36 -0.12 23.85
CA GLU A 2 -5.32 1.32 24.23
C GLU A 2 -4.81 2.26 23.11
N LEU A 3 -3.64 1.97 22.51
CA LEU A 3 -3.03 2.81 21.46
C LEU A 3 -3.86 2.95 20.18
N ALA A 4 -4.70 1.98 19.85
CA ALA A 4 -5.53 2.00 18.65
C ALA A 4 -6.80 2.84 18.81
N GLN A 5 -7.12 3.24 20.04
CA GLN A 5 -8.28 4.07 20.39
C GLN A 5 -7.90 5.54 20.63
N LEU A 6 -6.61 5.85 20.67
CA LEU A 6 -6.11 7.21 20.73
C LEU A 6 -6.28 7.89 19.36
N ASP A 7 -6.54 9.19 19.38
CA ASP A 7 -6.41 9.99 18.16
C ASP A 7 -4.94 10.01 17.69
N ASN A 8 -4.73 10.33 16.42
CA ASN A 8 -3.40 10.24 15.81
C ASN A 8 -2.34 11.09 16.53
N SER A 9 -2.71 12.27 17.03
CA SER A 9 -1.78 13.17 17.71
C SER A 9 -1.35 12.60 19.07
N ALA A 10 -2.32 12.13 19.86
CA ALA A 10 -2.04 11.47 21.14
C ALA A 10 -1.22 10.19 20.96
N ALA A 11 -1.54 9.40 19.93
CA ALA A 11 -0.81 8.18 19.62
C ALA A 11 0.65 8.45 19.18
N GLU A 12 0.90 9.55 18.45
CA GLU A 12 2.26 9.99 18.09
C GLU A 12 3.07 10.43 19.31
N GLY A 13 2.49 11.26 20.18
CA GLY A 13 3.14 11.71 21.42
C GLY A 13 3.53 10.54 22.31
N PHE A 14 2.61 9.61 22.53
CA PHE A 14 2.88 8.40 23.30
C PHE A 14 4.00 7.57 22.67
N ARG A 15 3.97 7.31 21.36
CA ARG A 15 5.05 6.58 20.68
C ARG A 15 6.41 7.26 20.84
N ALA A 16 6.46 8.58 20.75
CA ALA A 16 7.70 9.35 20.90
C ALA A 16 8.30 9.24 22.31
N GLU A 17 7.47 9.26 23.36
CA GLU A 17 7.90 9.10 24.75
C GLU A 17 8.59 7.74 25.01
N PHE A 18 8.12 6.68 24.32
CA PHE A 18 8.72 5.34 24.41
C PHE A 18 9.81 5.08 23.36
N GLY A 19 10.20 6.08 22.56
CA GLY A 19 11.22 5.93 21.50
C GLY A 19 10.78 5.05 20.33
N VAL A 20 9.48 4.81 20.19
CA VAL A 20 8.88 3.99 19.13
C VAL A 20 8.61 4.87 17.91
N LYS A 21 9.24 4.54 16.77
CA LYS A 21 9.16 5.38 15.56
C LYS A 21 7.92 5.14 14.69
N GLU A 22 7.34 3.94 14.75
CA GLU A 22 6.18 3.57 13.94
C GLU A 22 5.23 2.67 14.74
N SER A 23 3.96 2.63 14.34
CA SER A 23 3.01 1.70 14.94
C SER A 23 3.41 0.25 14.65
N GLY A 24 3.23 -0.64 15.64
CA GLY A 24 3.40 -2.08 15.43
C GLY A 24 2.48 -2.62 14.33
N LEU A 25 1.31 -2.00 14.14
CA LEU A 25 0.39 -2.32 13.05
C LEU A 25 1.01 -2.01 11.69
N ASP A 26 1.54 -0.79 11.50
CA ASP A 26 2.16 -0.36 10.24
C ASP A 26 3.35 -1.25 9.90
N ARG A 27 4.17 -1.57 10.90
CA ARG A 27 5.29 -2.51 10.75
C ARG A 27 4.82 -3.90 10.32
N THR A 28 3.74 -4.40 10.91
CA THR A 28 3.17 -5.72 10.56
C THR A 28 2.63 -5.74 9.14
N ILE A 29 1.96 -4.66 8.70
CA ILE A 29 1.46 -4.52 7.33
C ILE A 29 2.62 -4.53 6.33
N LYS A 30 3.68 -3.74 6.59
CA LYS A 30 4.87 -3.68 5.73
C LYS A 30 5.54 -5.05 5.60
N LEU A 31 5.80 -5.71 6.73
CA LEU A 31 6.41 -7.04 6.74
C LEU A 31 5.53 -8.09 6.05
N SER A 32 4.20 -7.97 6.13
CA SER A 32 3.28 -8.87 5.43
C SER A 32 3.34 -8.67 3.91
N TYR A 33 3.44 -7.42 3.44
CA TYR A 33 3.64 -7.10 2.02
C TYR A 33 4.96 -7.65 1.50
N GLU A 34 6.05 -7.42 2.24
CA GLU A 34 7.38 -7.93 1.90
C GLU A 34 7.40 -9.47 1.86
N LEU A 35 6.81 -10.12 2.88
CA LEU A 35 6.73 -11.58 2.95
C LEU A 35 5.97 -12.18 1.75
N LEU A 36 4.88 -11.54 1.34
CA LEU A 36 4.07 -11.96 0.19
C LEU A 36 4.67 -11.56 -1.16
N GLY A 37 5.82 -10.87 -1.17
CA GLY A 37 6.46 -10.35 -2.38
C GLY A 37 5.61 -9.31 -3.11
N LEU A 38 4.74 -8.59 -2.40
CA LEU A 38 3.83 -7.61 -2.99
C LEU A 38 4.47 -6.23 -3.10
N ILE A 39 4.19 -5.55 -4.21
CA ILE A 39 4.46 -4.12 -4.42
C ILE A 39 3.17 -3.41 -4.78
N SER A 40 3.17 -2.08 -4.69
CA SER A 40 2.05 -1.24 -5.11
C SER A 40 2.47 -0.31 -6.23
N PHE A 41 1.60 -0.15 -7.23
CA PHE A 41 1.67 0.96 -8.18
C PHE A 41 0.43 1.83 -8.06
N PHE A 42 0.48 3.04 -8.60
CA PHE A 42 -0.58 4.03 -8.42
C PHE A 42 -1.20 4.45 -9.75
N THR A 43 -2.51 4.68 -9.71
CA THR A 43 -3.25 5.31 -10.80
C THR A 43 -3.89 6.58 -10.30
N ILE A 44 -3.99 7.58 -11.17
CA ILE A 44 -4.78 8.79 -10.95
C ILE A 44 -5.85 8.84 -12.02
N ALA A 45 -7.12 8.78 -11.63
CA ALA A 45 -8.25 8.84 -12.55
C ALA A 45 -9.36 9.70 -11.93
N SER A 46 -9.86 10.68 -12.69
CA SER A 46 -10.95 11.56 -12.23
C SER A 46 -10.70 12.23 -10.87
N GLY A 47 -9.44 12.52 -10.55
CA GLY A 47 -9.02 13.11 -9.26
C GLY A 47 -8.86 12.12 -8.11
N GLU A 48 -9.11 10.83 -8.31
CA GLU A 48 -8.89 9.78 -7.33
C GLU A 48 -7.50 9.14 -7.51
N VAL A 49 -6.75 9.04 -6.42
CA VAL A 49 -5.50 8.28 -6.35
C VAL A 49 -5.79 6.89 -5.78
N LYS A 50 -5.42 5.86 -6.51
CA LYS A 50 -5.60 4.46 -6.06
C LYS A 50 -4.30 3.69 -6.11
N ALA A 51 -4.04 2.92 -5.05
CA ALA A 51 -2.95 1.96 -4.97
C ALA A 51 -3.43 0.56 -5.40
N TRP A 52 -2.63 -0.12 -6.21
CA TRP A 52 -2.91 -1.46 -6.70
C TRP A 52 -1.80 -2.42 -6.31
N SER A 53 -2.13 -3.42 -5.50
CA SER A 53 -1.17 -4.44 -5.06
C SER A 53 -0.99 -5.51 -6.14
N ILE A 54 0.27 -5.75 -6.53
CA ILE A 54 0.70 -6.77 -7.49
C ILE A 54 1.92 -7.52 -6.96
N GLN A 55 2.20 -8.70 -7.51
CA GLN A 55 3.43 -9.43 -7.19
C GLN A 55 4.65 -8.71 -7.78
N ASN A 56 5.76 -8.68 -7.05
CA ASN A 56 7.02 -8.14 -7.56
C ASN A 56 7.44 -8.87 -8.85
N GLY A 57 7.87 -8.11 -9.86
CA GLY A 57 8.17 -8.63 -11.19
C GLY A 57 6.97 -8.85 -12.11
N THR A 58 5.74 -8.52 -11.66
CA THR A 58 4.57 -8.47 -12.55
C THR A 58 4.83 -7.45 -13.66
N ASN A 59 4.70 -7.85 -14.92
CA ASN A 59 4.96 -6.96 -16.05
C ASN A 59 3.83 -5.93 -16.23
N ALA A 60 4.10 -4.87 -17.00
CA ALA A 60 3.17 -3.76 -17.18
C ALA A 60 1.83 -4.17 -17.82
N LEU A 61 1.83 -5.14 -18.74
CA LEU A 61 0.64 -5.70 -19.38
C LEU A 61 -0.32 -6.31 -18.35
N GLN A 62 0.20 -7.19 -17.48
CA GLN A 62 -0.57 -7.85 -16.43
C GLN A 62 -0.97 -6.87 -15.31
N ALA A 63 -0.11 -5.90 -14.99
CA ALA A 63 -0.42 -4.84 -14.05
C ALA A 63 -1.59 -3.97 -14.55
N ALA A 64 -1.66 -3.68 -15.84
CA ALA A 64 -2.80 -2.99 -16.45
C ALA A 64 -4.10 -3.81 -16.33
N GLY A 65 -4.02 -5.13 -16.47
CA GLY A 65 -5.13 -6.06 -16.24
C GLY A 65 -5.72 -6.01 -14.84
N LYS A 66 -4.89 -5.66 -13.83
CA LYS A 66 -5.35 -5.45 -12.45
C LYS A 66 -6.33 -4.28 -12.33
N ILE A 67 -6.20 -3.26 -13.19
CA ILE A 67 -7.11 -2.12 -13.27
C ILE A 67 -8.39 -2.53 -14.01
N HIS A 68 -8.24 -3.09 -15.22
CA HIS A 68 -9.35 -3.60 -16.03
C HIS A 68 -8.86 -4.56 -17.13
N SER A 69 -9.63 -5.62 -17.42
CA SER A 69 -9.25 -6.63 -18.42
C SER A 69 -9.09 -6.10 -19.86
N ASP A 70 -9.75 -4.99 -20.19
CA ASP A 70 -9.59 -4.34 -21.50
C ASP A 70 -8.22 -3.65 -21.64
N MET A 71 -7.65 -3.15 -20.53
CA MET A 71 -6.34 -2.51 -20.57
C MET A 71 -5.21 -3.52 -20.79
N GLU A 72 -5.39 -4.75 -20.31
CA GLU A 72 -4.48 -5.86 -20.63
C GLU A 72 -4.62 -6.26 -22.10
N ARG A 73 -5.84 -6.51 -22.58
CA ARG A 73 -6.07 -6.89 -23.99
C ARG A 73 -5.59 -5.84 -24.99
N GLY A 74 -5.76 -4.56 -24.65
CA GLY A 74 -5.40 -3.42 -25.50
C GLY A 74 -4.05 -2.78 -25.14
N PHE A 75 -3.21 -3.44 -24.36
CA PHE A 75 -1.95 -2.86 -23.90
C PHE A 75 -1.02 -2.55 -25.06
N ILE A 76 -0.53 -1.31 -25.13
CA ILE A 76 0.46 -0.86 -26.12
C ILE A 76 1.78 -0.48 -25.43
N ARG A 77 1.71 0.24 -24.31
CA ARG A 77 2.86 0.69 -23.52
C ARG A 77 2.45 1.13 -22.11
N ALA A 78 3.43 1.20 -21.22
CA ALA A 78 3.39 1.87 -19.92
C ALA A 78 4.63 2.75 -19.76
#